data_AF-A0A5J6L6K7-F1
#
_entry.id   AF-A0A5J6L6K7-F1
#
_cell.length_a   1.000
_cell.length_b   1.000
_cell.length_c   1.000
_cell.angle_alpha   90.00
_cell.angle_beta   90.00
_cell.angle_gamma   90.00
#
_symmetry.space_group_name_H-M   'P 1'
#
loop_
_entity.id
_entity.type
_entity.pdbx_description
1 polymer ?
#
loop_
_entity_poly.entity_id
_entity_poly.type
_entity_poly.pdbx_seq_one_letter_code
_entity_poly.pdbx_strand_id
1 'polypeptide(L)' 'MKRIDIAYGGQAYSVGNTDIDELRAQILRAARDAAPFWLEVNSGEGQPRPTFLLITAGVDVALTPVPGDDGILP' A
#
# COMPACT_ATOMS: atom_id res chain seq x y z
N MET A 1 -2.70 -9.09 -12.28
CA MET A 1 -3.09 -7.73 -11.79
C MET A 1 -2.01 -7.22 -10.86
N LYS A 2 -1.56 -5.96 -11.01
CA LYS A 2 -0.51 -5.38 -10.14
C LYS A 2 -1.08 -5.15 -8.72
N ARG A 3 -0.43 -5.73 -7.72
CA ARG A 3 -0.74 -5.57 -6.29
C ARG A 3 0.50 -5.06 -5.58
N ILE A 4 0.31 -4.23 -4.57
CA ILE A 4 1.39 -3.79 -3.68
C ILE A 4 0.99 -4.24 -2.27
N ASP A 5 1.83 -5.05 -1.66
CA ASP A 5 1.71 -5.38 -0.25
C ASP A 5 2.31 -4.23 0.56
N ILE A 6 1.59 -3.81 1.60
CA ILE A 6 1.93 -2.67 2.45
C ILE A 6 2.10 -3.18 3.87
N ALA A 7 3.25 -2.89 4.49
CA ALA A 7 3.37 -2.96 5.94
C ALA A 7 3.29 -1.54 6.50
N TYR A 8 2.37 -1.29 7.43
CA TYR A 8 2.17 0.01 8.06
C TYR A 8 1.97 -0.15 9.57
N GLY A 9 2.82 0.46 10.40
CA GLY A 9 2.74 0.32 11.85
C GLY A 9 2.90 -1.14 12.30
N GLY A 10 3.70 -1.93 11.58
CA GLY A 10 3.87 -3.37 11.79
C GLY A 10 2.68 -4.26 11.39
N GLN A 11 1.62 -3.72 10.77
CA GLN A 11 0.47 -4.50 10.27
C GLN A 11 0.48 -4.62 8.75
N ALA A 12 -0.01 -5.75 8.23
CA ALA A 12 -0.02 -6.04 6.80
C ALA A 12 -1.35 -5.65 6.12
N TYR A 13 -1.22 -5.05 4.94
CA TYR A 13 -2.30 -4.60 4.07
C TYR A 13 -1.92 -4.82 2.61
N SER A 14 -2.85 -4.58 1.69
CA SER A 14 -2.54 -4.56 0.26
C SER A 14 -3.36 -3.53 -0.50
N VAL A 15 -2.78 -2.95 -1.55
CA VAL A 15 -3.50 -2.11 -2.50
C VAL A 15 -3.41 -2.74 -3.89
N GLY A 16 -4.52 -2.79 -4.59
CA GLY A 16 -4.58 -3.23 -5.98
C GLY A 16 -4.72 -2.05 -6.92
N ASN A 17 -4.42 -2.27 -8.21
CA ASN A 17 -4.70 -1.29 -9.27
C ASN A 17 -4.00 0.07 -9.05
N THR A 18 -2.77 0.06 -8.55
CA THR A 18 -1.96 1.26 -8.32
C THR A 18 -0.51 0.99 -8.74
N ASP A 19 0.15 1.99 -9.30
CA ASP A 19 1.58 1.94 -9.60
C ASP A 19 2.41 2.27 -8.35
N ILE A 20 3.51 1.54 -8.14
CA ILE A 20 4.35 1.71 -6.96
C ILE A 20 5.02 3.09 -6.93
N ASP A 21 5.37 3.65 -8.08
CA ASP A 21 6.02 4.96 -8.16
C ASP A 21 5.03 6.09 -7.85
N GLU A 22 3.77 5.93 -8.28
CA GLU A 22 2.67 6.85 -7.93
C GLU A 22 2.41 6.85 -6.42
N LEU A 23 2.30 5.66 -5.81
CA LEU A 23 2.08 5.52 -4.36
C LEU A 23 3.26 6.10 -3.55
N ARG A 24 4.50 5.84 -3.98
CA ARG A 24 5.70 6.44 -3.37
C ARG A 24 5.67 7.97 -3.46
N ALA A 25 5.32 8.52 -4.63
CA ALA A 25 5.25 9.96 -4.81
C ALA A 25 4.17 10.59 -3.92
N GLN A 26 3.02 9.95 -3.75
CA GLN A 26 1.95 10.42 -2.85
C GLN A 26 2.42 10.45 -1.39
N ILE A 27 3.05 9.37 -0.91
CA ILE A 27 3.58 9.29 0.47
C ILE A 27 4.67 10.35 0.70
N LEU A 28 5.59 10.54 -0.25
CA LEU A 28 6.66 11.54 -0.13
C LEU A 28 6.12 12.99 -0.14
N ARG A 29 5.06 13.27 -0.90
CA ARG A 29 4.39 14.57 -0.88
C ARG A 29 3.77 14.85 0.48
N ALA A 30 2.99 13.90 1.01
CA ALA A 30 2.38 14.00 2.33
C ALA A 30 3.43 14.16 3.45
N ALA A 31 4.53 13.41 3.38
CA ALA A 31 5.63 13.52 4.34
C ALA A 31 6.32 14.89 4.28
N ARG A 32 6.51 15.46 3.08
CA ARG A 32 7.09 16.80 2.89
C ARG A 32 6.20 17.89 3.48
N ASP A 33 4.90 17.78 3.26
CA ASP A 33 3.93 18.81 3.66
C ASP A 33 3.51 18.67 5.13
N ALA A 34 4.03 17.66 5.85
CA ALA A 34 3.58 17.24 7.18
C ALA A 34 2.05 17.06 7.28
N ALA A 35 1.43 16.72 6.16
CA ALA A 35 -0.01 16.64 6.01
C ALA A 35 -0.41 15.16 5.96
N PRO A 36 -1.15 14.65 6.96
CA PRO A 36 -1.62 13.28 6.94
C PRO A 36 -2.69 13.09 5.85
N PHE A 37 -2.79 11.88 5.30
CA PHE A 37 -3.81 11.53 4.31
C PHE A 37 -4.39 10.14 4.52
N TRP A 38 -5.61 9.94 4.03
CA TRP A 38 -6.26 8.63 4.04
C TRP A 38 -5.88 7.84 2.79
N LEU A 39 -5.38 6.62 2.99
CA LEU A 39 -5.13 5.65 1.94
C LEU A 39 -6.11 4.48 2.10
N GLU A 40 -6.89 4.22 1.06
CA GLU A 40 -7.71 3.02 1.00
C GLU A 40 -6.84 1.81 0.64
N VAL A 41 -6.91 0.78 1.46
CA VAL A 41 -6.22 -0.49 1.31
C VAL A 41 -7.18 -1.63 1.59
N ASN A 42 -6.74 -2.86 1.34
CA ASN A 42 -7.41 -4.07 1.73
C ASN A 42 -6.73 -4.67 2.96
N SER A 43 -7.54 -5.17 3.90
CA SER A 43 -7.07 -5.99 5.02
C SER A 43 -7.62 -7.41 4.95
N GLY A 44 -6.83 -8.36 5.47
CA GLY A 44 -7.20 -9.78 5.56
C GLY A 44 -6.73 -10.65 4.40
N GLU A 45 -6.62 -11.94 4.67
CA GLU A 45 -6.30 -12.96 3.67
C GLU A 45 -7.60 -13.49 3.03
N GLY A 46 -7.62 -13.60 1.70
CA GLY A 46 -8.67 -14.31 0.95
C GLY A 46 -9.92 -13.50 0.55
N GLN A 47 -10.33 -12.49 1.31
CA GLN A 47 -11.40 -11.56 0.89
C GLN A 47 -10.97 -10.10 1.10
N PRO A 48 -11.01 -9.25 0.05
CA PRO A 48 -10.70 -7.83 0.20
C PRO A 48 -11.67 -7.17 1.16
N ARG A 49 -11.16 -6.67 2.29
CA ARG A 49 -11.93 -5.79 3.18
C ARG A 49 -11.37 -4.37 3.09
N PRO A 50 -12.12 -3.43 2.47
CA PRO A 50 -11.71 -2.04 2.41
C PRO A 50 -11.40 -1.51 3.81
N THR A 51 -10.24 -0.90 3.96
CA THR A 51 -9.67 -0.39 5.21
C THR A 51 -8.99 0.92 4.90
N PHE A 52 -9.13 1.93 5.76
CA PHE A 52 -8.59 3.27 5.52
C PHE A 52 -7.44 3.52 6.49
N LEU A 53 -6.22 3.59 5.97
CA LEU A 53 -5.03 3.93 6.74
C LEU A 53 -4.85 5.44 6.78
N LEU A 54 -4.68 6.00 7.98
CA LEU A 54 -4.18 7.37 8.11
C LEU A 54 -2.66 7.31 7.98
N ILE A 55 -2.14 7.74 6.84
CA ILE A 55 -0.70 7.84 6.59
C ILE A 55 -0.20 9.13 7.24
N THR A 56 0.71 8.99 8.20
CA THR A 56 1.30 10.11 8.95
C THR A 56 2.82 10.01 8.99
N ALA A 57 3.49 11.14 9.20
CA ALA A 57 4.90 11.10 9.54
C ALA A 57 5.13 10.33 10.85
N GLY A 58 6.25 9.62 10.95
CA GLY A 58 6.66 8.90 12.17
C GLY A 58 6.15 7.47 12.30
N VAL A 59 5.28 7.00 11.40
CA VAL A 59 4.90 5.58 11.30
C VAL A 59 5.74 4.92 10.20
N ASP A 60 6.25 3.73 10.47
CA ASP A 60 6.99 2.94 9.51
C ASP A 60 6.08 2.46 8.38
N VAL A 61 6.60 2.54 7.15
CA VAL A 61 5.90 2.02 5.97
C VAL A 61 6.88 1.26 5.08
N ALA A 62 6.48 0.05 4.67
CA ALA A 62 7.15 -0.72 3.64
C ALA A 62 6.18 -1.00 2.49
N LEU A 63 6.67 -0.91 1.26
CA LEU A 63 5.92 -1.19 0.03
C LEU A 63 6.63 -2.32 -0.72
N THR A 64 5.90 -3.40 -0.98
CA THR A 64 6.42 -4.57 -1.70
C THR A 64 5.57 -4.79 -2.95
N PRO A 65 6.08 -4.49 -4.15
CA PRO A 65 5.36 -4.78 -5.38
C PRO A 65 5.27 -6.29 -5.55
N VAL A 66 4.05 -6.79 -5.75
CA VAL A 66 3.79 -8.20 -6.04
C VAL A 66 3.63 -8.31 -7.56
N PRO A 67 4.49 -9.09 -8.24
CA PRO A 67 4.30 -9.40 -9.65
C PRO A 67 2.88 -9.89 -9.88
N GLY A 68 2.25 -9.42 -10.96
CA GLY A 68 0.97 -9.99 -11.37
C GLY A 68 1.14 -11.49 -11.56
N ASP A 69 0.21 -12.27 -11.05
CA ASP A 69 0.13 -13.70 -11.32
C ASP A 69 -0.28 -13.88 -12.79
N ASP A 70 0.66 -13.64 -13.72
CA ASP A 70 0.49 -13.82 -15.16
C ASP A 70 0.77 -15.29 -15.55
N GLY A 71 0.46 -16.23 -14.65
CA GLY A 71 0.39 -17.65 -14.94
C GLY A 71 1.70 -18.27 -15.46
N ILE A 72 2.85 -17.94 -14.87
CA ILE A 72 4.05 -18.75 -15.08
C ILE A 72 4.10 -19.79 -13.96
N LEU A 73 3.42 -20.92 -14.19
CA LEU A 73 3.79 -22.19 -13.54
C LEU A 73 5.24 -22.52 -13.93
N PRO A 74 6.06 -23.06 -13.00
CA PRO A 74 7.38 -23.59 -13.34
C PRO A 74 7.31 -24.75 -14.34
#